data_AF-A0A1I0S8L6-F1
#
_entry.id   AF-A0A1I0S8L6-F1
#
_cell.length_a   1.000
_cell.length_b   1.000
_cell.length_c   1.000
_cell.angle_alpha   90.00
_cell.angle_beta   90.00
_cell.angle_gamma   90.00
#
_symmetry.space_group_name_H-M   'P 1'
#
loop_
_entity.id
_entity.type
_entity.pdbx_description
1 polymer ?
#
loop_
_entity_poly.entity_id
_entity_poly.type
_entity_poly.pdbx_seq_one_letter_code
_entity_poly.pdbx_strand_id
1 'polypeptide(L)'
;MPNPLSRTAYLVSAWITFFYLLTLVFKIVVFLVYPVGEESRQHFLFQGGYPAYQLATCLTLIFLIAMLYPLLVICMYNYPISPIASIAAFLALFLAFSVQLGLQSVYLLRMQIELPNVMSTMDGPHVQENVLLELYQFLQLQRYLSLPVALLQMVAGIILAITLSSEPAINFLVKTAFGILVFHQVIYLTALHRSLHWVEYPSKVPYLFFEAIVCVLLLIWFIYGVFKTKETGHPTSPSL
;
A
#
# COMPACT_ATOMS: atom_id res chain seq x y z
N MET A 1 6.36 10.22 28.72
CA MET A 1 5.35 10.14 27.64
C MET A 1 5.90 10.90 26.43
N PRO A 2 5.86 10.35 25.21
CA PRO A 2 6.25 11.12 24.02
C PRO A 2 5.31 12.31 23.87
N ASN A 3 5.85 13.51 23.61
CA ASN A 3 5.04 14.68 23.33
C ASN A 3 4.20 14.44 22.08
N PRO A 4 2.90 14.79 22.09
CA PRO A 4 2.07 14.60 20.91
C PRO A 4 2.59 15.46 19.75
N LEU A 5 2.64 14.87 18.55
CA LEU A 5 2.97 15.60 17.32
C LEU A 5 1.94 16.72 17.06
N SER A 6 2.26 17.64 16.16
CA SER A 6 1.33 18.72 15.83
C SER A 6 -0.02 18.19 15.35
N ARG A 7 -1.11 18.87 15.74
CA ARG A 7 -2.48 18.54 15.30
C ARG A 7 -2.59 18.47 13.77
N THR A 8 -1.87 19.35 13.09
CA THR A 8 -1.82 19.40 11.62
C THR A 8 -1.25 18.12 11.02
N ALA A 9 -0.21 17.54 11.63
CA ALA A 9 0.38 16.28 11.15
C ALA A 9 -0.60 15.11 11.24
N TYR A 10 -1.35 15.00 12.34
CA TYR A 10 -2.40 13.98 12.50
C TYR A 10 -3.54 14.19 11.50
N LEU A 11 -3.99 15.44 11.31
CA LEU A 11 -5.10 15.76 10.41
C LEU A 11 -4.75 15.50 8.94
N VAL A 12 -3.55 15.92 8.50
CA VAL A 12 -3.07 15.64 7.14
C VAL A 12 -2.93 14.14 6.90
N SER A 13 -2.38 13.42 7.88
CA SER A 13 -2.26 11.96 7.78
C SER A 13 -3.63 11.27 7.69
N ALA A 14 -4.61 11.70 8.48
CA ALA A 14 -5.97 11.19 8.42
C ALA A 14 -6.58 11.39 7.03
N TRP A 15 -6.45 12.58 6.44
CA TRP A 15 -6.95 12.86 5.09
C TRP A 15 -6.28 11.99 4.03
N ILE A 16 -4.96 11.87 4.06
CA ILE A 16 -4.20 11.03 3.12
C ILE A 16 -4.67 9.58 3.23
N THR A 17 -4.74 9.04 4.45
CA THR A 17 -5.19 7.65 4.69
C THR A 17 -6.65 7.45 4.26
N PHE A 18 -7.53 8.44 4.47
CA PHE A 18 -8.92 8.38 4.03
C PHE A 18 -9.04 8.31 2.50
N PHE A 19 -8.34 9.19 1.77
CA PHE A 19 -8.39 9.16 0.31
C PHE A 19 -7.72 7.92 -0.29
N TYR A 20 -6.66 7.41 0.36
CA TYR A 20 -6.07 6.13 -0.03
C TYR A 20 -7.06 4.97 0.18
N LEU A 21 -7.78 4.94 1.31
CA LEU A 21 -8.83 3.95 1.56
C LEU A 21 -9.93 4.01 0.50
N LEU A 22 -10.38 5.22 0.14
CA LEU A 22 -11.38 5.40 -0.93
C LEU A 22 -10.88 4.86 -2.27
N THR A 23 -9.59 5.07 -2.57
CA THR A 23 -8.94 4.53 -3.77
C THR A 23 -8.88 3.00 -3.75
N LEU A 24 -8.56 2.39 -2.61
CA LEU A 24 -8.59 0.94 -2.46
C LEU A 24 -9.99 0.37 -2.67
N VAL A 25 -11.01 0.99 -2.08
CA VAL A 25 -12.42 0.59 -2.27
C VAL A 25 -12.82 0.71 -3.74
N PHE A 26 -12.50 1.82 -4.40
CA PHE A 26 -12.75 2.00 -5.83
C PHE A 26 -12.08 0.90 -6.67
N LYS A 27 -10.82 0.58 -6.37
CA LYS A 27 -10.08 -0.48 -7.04
C LYS A 27 -10.68 -1.87 -6.83
N ILE A 28 -11.14 -2.17 -5.61
CA ILE A 28 -11.87 -3.43 -5.31
C ILE A 28 -13.14 -3.50 -6.16
N VAL A 29 -13.93 -2.43 -6.22
CA VAL A 29 -15.14 -2.37 -7.04
C VAL A 29 -14.83 -2.59 -8.52
N VAL A 30 -13.80 -1.91 -9.06
CA VAL A 30 -13.37 -2.10 -10.45
C VAL A 30 -13.01 -3.56 -10.72
N PHE A 31 -12.27 -4.22 -9.82
CA PHE A 31 -11.89 -5.64 -9.99
C PHE A 31 -13.07 -6.62 -9.83
N LEU A 32 -14.08 -6.27 -9.04
CA LEU A 32 -15.29 -7.09 -8.89
C LEU A 32 -16.25 -6.93 -10.08
N VAL A 33 -16.37 -5.73 -10.64
CA VAL A 33 -17.25 -5.44 -11.79
C VAL A 33 -16.66 -5.98 -13.09
N TYR A 34 -15.34 -5.97 -13.21
CA TYR A 34 -14.62 -6.47 -14.37
C TYR A 34 -13.70 -7.64 -13.96
N PRO A 35 -14.24 -8.79 -13.54
CA PRO A 35 -13.43 -9.91 -13.10
C PRO A 35 -12.49 -10.38 -14.22
N VAL A 36 -11.27 -10.75 -13.86
CA VAL A 36 -10.35 -11.43 -14.78
C VAL A 36 -10.90 -12.85 -14.94
N GLY A 37 -11.55 -13.13 -16.08
CA GLY A 37 -11.95 -14.49 -16.42
C GLY A 37 -10.72 -15.40 -16.52
N GLU A 38 -10.89 -16.70 -16.27
CA GLU A 38 -9.80 -17.70 -16.35
C GLU A 38 -9.19 -17.83 -17.76
N GLU A 39 -9.85 -17.28 -18.79
CA GLU A 39 -9.42 -17.39 -20.17
C GLU A 39 -8.56 -16.19 -20.64
N SER A 40 -7.27 -16.49 -20.76
CA SER A 40 -6.22 -15.80 -21.52
C SER A 40 -5.56 -14.56 -20.90
N ARG A 41 -4.22 -14.56 -20.94
CA ARG A 41 -3.35 -13.40 -20.66
C ARG A 41 -3.62 -12.22 -21.61
N GLN A 42 -4.29 -12.47 -22.74
CA GLN A 42 -4.75 -11.45 -23.68
C GLN A 42 -5.93 -10.65 -23.09
N HIS A 43 -6.87 -11.29 -22.39
CA HIS A 43 -7.96 -10.57 -21.70
C HIS A 43 -7.42 -9.60 -20.63
N PHE A 44 -6.32 -9.93 -19.96
CA PHE A 44 -5.64 -9.04 -19.02
C PHE A 44 -5.11 -7.76 -19.70
N LEU A 45 -4.58 -7.87 -20.93
CA LEU A 45 -4.11 -6.72 -21.72
C LEU A 45 -5.29 -5.85 -22.19
N PHE A 46 -6.36 -6.46 -22.66
CA PHE A 46 -7.57 -5.72 -23.06
C PHE A 46 -8.21 -4.98 -21.88
N GLN A 47 -8.13 -5.55 -20.67
CA GLN A 47 -8.62 -4.86 -19.47
C GLN A 47 -7.76 -3.66 -19.05
N GLY A 48 -6.45 -3.69 -19.33
CA GLY A 48 -5.55 -2.56 -19.12
C GLY A 48 -5.97 -1.29 -19.88
N GLY A 49 -6.67 -1.46 -21.01
CA GLY A 49 -7.21 -0.36 -21.82
C GLY A 49 -8.48 0.31 -21.26
N TYR A 50 -9.11 -0.23 -20.20
CA TYR A 50 -10.31 0.40 -19.65
C TYR A 50 -9.94 1.66 -18.84
N PRO A 51 -10.61 2.81 -19.08
CA PRO A 51 -10.33 4.06 -18.37
C PRO A 51 -10.47 3.96 -16.85
N ALA A 52 -11.42 3.14 -16.36
CA ALA A 52 -11.62 2.92 -14.94
C ALA A 52 -10.42 2.21 -14.27
N TYR A 53 -9.79 1.26 -14.97
CA TYR A 53 -8.59 0.57 -14.51
C TYR A 53 -7.37 1.50 -14.48
N GLN A 54 -7.20 2.32 -15.53
CA GLN A 54 -6.13 3.29 -15.61
C GLN A 54 -6.28 4.37 -14.51
N LEU A 55 -7.50 4.85 -14.29
CA LEU A 55 -7.80 5.81 -13.22
C LEU A 55 -7.51 5.20 -11.85
N ALA A 56 -7.95 3.95 -11.59
CA ALA A 56 -7.70 3.27 -10.33
C ALA A 56 -6.19 3.09 -10.06
N THR A 57 -5.42 2.70 -11.08
CA THR A 57 -3.95 2.56 -10.97
C THR A 57 -3.28 3.93 -10.78
N CYS A 58 -3.71 4.96 -11.50
CA CYS A 58 -3.18 6.32 -11.38
C CYS A 58 -3.43 6.91 -9.98
N LEU A 59 -4.66 6.78 -9.46
CA LEU A 59 -4.98 7.17 -8.08
C LEU A 59 -4.16 6.35 -7.07
N THR A 60 -4.02 5.04 -7.30
CA THR A 60 -3.17 4.19 -6.44
C THR A 60 -1.74 4.74 -6.41
N LEU A 61 -1.17 5.11 -7.56
CA LEU A 61 0.19 5.67 -7.65
C LEU A 61 0.33 6.96 -6.83
N ILE A 62 -0.58 7.92 -7.04
CA ILE A 62 -0.56 9.21 -6.35
C ILE A 62 -0.65 9.02 -4.83
N PHE A 63 -1.59 8.19 -4.38
CA PHE A 63 -1.77 7.97 -2.96
C PHE A 63 -0.73 7.05 -2.34
N LEU A 64 -0.08 6.17 -3.10
CA LEU A 64 1.06 5.39 -2.63
C LEU A 64 2.24 6.31 -2.28
N ILE A 65 2.49 7.35 -3.08
CA ILE A 65 3.47 8.41 -2.73
C ILE A 65 3.03 9.14 -1.46
N ALA A 66 1.77 9.56 -1.42
CA ALA A 66 1.24 10.33 -0.29
C ALA A 66 1.30 9.53 1.03
N MET A 67 1.10 8.21 1.00
CA MET A 67 1.12 7.33 2.17
C MET A 67 2.47 7.26 2.88
N LEU A 68 3.58 7.70 2.24
CA LEU A 68 4.85 7.89 2.93
C LEU A 68 4.76 8.90 4.09
N TYR A 69 3.89 9.90 3.99
CA TYR A 69 3.71 10.91 5.04
C TYR A 69 3.06 10.34 6.32
N PRO A 70 1.89 9.67 6.28
CA PRO A 70 1.36 8.95 7.43
C PRO A 70 2.37 7.99 8.09
N LEU A 71 3.16 7.27 7.30
CA LEU A 71 4.19 6.36 7.81
C LEU A 71 5.31 7.12 8.54
N LEU A 72 5.73 8.27 7.99
CA LEU A 72 6.67 9.16 8.66
C LEU A 72 6.12 9.65 10.01
N VAL A 73 4.85 10.07 10.06
CA VAL A 73 4.20 10.53 11.29
C VAL A 73 4.19 9.44 12.36
N ILE A 74 3.90 8.19 11.99
CA ILE A 74 3.96 7.04 12.90
C ILE A 74 5.39 6.82 13.42
N CYS A 75 6.40 6.88 12.54
CA CYS A 75 7.79 6.70 12.94
C CYS A 75 8.28 7.85 13.83
N MET A 76 7.90 9.10 13.54
CA MET A 76 8.20 10.27 14.35
C MET A 76 7.56 10.19 15.74
N TYR A 77 6.36 9.62 15.82
CA TYR A 77 5.69 9.38 17.11
C TYR A 77 6.46 8.36 17.97
N ASN A 78 7.07 7.34 17.34
CA ASN A 78 7.86 6.32 18.02
C ASN A 78 9.31 6.75 18.32
N TYR A 79 9.81 7.77 17.62
CA TYR A 79 11.20 8.23 17.68
C TYR A 79 11.71 8.57 19.10
N PRO A 80 10.93 9.24 19.99
CA PRO A 80 11.40 9.56 21.34
C PRO A 80 11.62 8.33 22.23
N ILE A 81 11.02 7.19 21.88
CA ILE A 81 11.14 5.93 22.63
C ILE A 81 12.24 5.06 22.05
N SER A 82 12.23 4.88 20.72
CA SER A 82 13.21 4.05 20.03
C SER A 82 13.63 4.68 18.69
N PRO A 83 14.67 5.54 18.69
CA PRO A 83 15.05 6.30 17.50
C PRO A 83 15.61 5.39 16.41
N ILE A 84 16.49 4.45 16.76
CA ILE A 84 17.11 3.51 15.82
C ILE A 84 16.05 2.65 15.13
N ALA A 85 15.11 2.09 15.90
CA ALA A 85 14.02 1.29 15.37
C ALA A 85 13.12 2.09 14.43
N SER A 86 12.79 3.33 14.80
CA SER A 86 11.94 4.21 13.98
C SER A 86 12.61 4.59 12.66
N ILE A 87 13.91 4.88 12.67
CA ILE A 87 14.68 5.15 11.45
C ILE A 87 14.74 3.89 10.57
N ALA A 88 15.06 2.73 11.15
CA ALA A 88 15.14 1.48 10.41
C ALA A 88 13.79 1.07 9.79
N ALA A 89 12.70 1.20 10.54
CA ALA A 89 11.35 0.93 10.03
C ALA A 89 10.96 1.89 8.90
N PHE A 90 11.24 3.19 9.05
CA PHE A 90 10.97 4.17 8.01
C PHE A 90 11.78 3.89 6.74
N LEU A 91 13.07 3.60 6.85
CA LEU A 91 13.92 3.26 5.70
C LEU A 91 13.43 2.00 4.98
N ALA A 92 13.06 0.95 5.72
CA ALA A 92 12.53 -0.27 5.14
C ALA A 92 11.21 -0.01 4.39
N LEU A 93 10.28 0.75 4.99
CA LEU A 93 9.03 1.13 4.34
C LEU A 93 9.28 2.03 3.12
N PHE A 94 10.16 3.01 3.23
CA PHE A 94 10.50 3.92 2.14
C PHE A 94 11.07 3.16 0.93
N LEU A 95 12.00 2.23 1.16
CA LEU A 95 12.54 1.37 0.10
C LEU A 95 11.45 0.49 -0.53
N ALA A 96 10.62 -0.14 0.30
CA ALA A 96 9.51 -0.96 -0.19
C ALA A 96 8.54 -0.17 -1.06
N PHE A 97 8.12 1.02 -0.60
CA PHE A 97 7.25 1.92 -1.34
C PHE A 97 7.91 2.43 -2.62
N SER A 98 9.20 2.75 -2.61
CA SER A 98 9.94 3.19 -3.80
C SER A 98 9.94 2.13 -4.90
N VAL A 99 10.18 0.86 -4.54
CA VAL A 99 10.11 -0.26 -5.49
C VAL A 99 8.68 -0.45 -6.01
N GLN A 100 7.67 -0.37 -5.12
CA GLN A 100 6.27 -0.47 -5.53
C GLN A 100 5.85 0.68 -6.47
N LEU A 101 6.33 1.90 -6.24
CA LEU A 101 6.10 3.05 -7.10
C LEU A 101 6.73 2.86 -8.48
N GLY A 102 7.94 2.33 -8.55
CA GLY A 102 8.58 1.97 -9.81
C GLY A 102 7.76 0.94 -10.59
N LEU A 103 7.37 -0.15 -9.92
CA LEU A 103 6.55 -1.20 -10.52
C LEU A 103 5.18 -0.69 -10.99
N GLN A 104 4.50 0.14 -10.19
CA GLN A 104 3.19 0.68 -10.57
C GLN A 104 3.27 1.73 -11.68
N SER A 105 4.35 2.50 -11.74
CA SER A 105 4.61 3.42 -12.86
C SER A 105 4.77 2.65 -14.17
N VAL A 106 5.60 1.60 -14.17
CA VAL A 106 5.80 0.75 -15.36
C VAL A 106 4.50 0.03 -15.72
N TYR A 107 3.74 -0.46 -14.73
CA TYR A 107 2.45 -1.10 -14.97
C TYR A 107 1.46 -0.14 -15.64
N LEU A 108 1.31 1.09 -15.14
CA LEU A 108 0.39 2.08 -15.72
C LEU A 108 0.82 2.48 -17.13
N LEU A 109 2.06 2.94 -17.29
CA LEU A 109 2.52 3.52 -18.55
C LEU A 109 2.70 2.46 -19.63
N ARG A 110 3.34 1.33 -19.30
CA ARG A 110 3.70 0.31 -20.28
C ARG A 110 2.59 -0.73 -20.45
N MET A 111 2.10 -1.30 -19.36
CA MET A 111 1.18 -2.44 -19.41
C MET A 111 -0.29 -2.04 -19.64
N GLN A 112 -0.71 -0.86 -19.18
CA GLN A 112 -2.10 -0.40 -19.32
C GLN A 112 -2.33 0.61 -20.45
N ILE A 113 -1.31 1.40 -20.82
CA ILE A 113 -1.46 2.43 -21.87
C ILE A 113 -0.79 1.98 -23.17
N GLU A 114 0.51 1.67 -23.13
CA GLU A 114 1.28 1.44 -24.37
C GLU A 114 1.01 0.08 -25.03
N LEU A 115 1.15 -1.03 -24.29
CA LEU A 115 0.99 -2.39 -24.83
C LEU A 115 -0.40 -2.64 -25.43
N PRO A 116 -1.52 -2.22 -24.81
CA PRO A 116 -2.84 -2.34 -25.42
C PRO A 116 -2.97 -1.52 -26.73
N ASN A 117 -2.34 -0.35 -26.79
CA ASN A 117 -2.34 0.47 -28.00
C ASN A 117 -1.58 -0.22 -29.15
N VAL A 118 -0.39 -0.76 -28.87
CA VAL A 118 0.40 -1.54 -29.84
C VAL A 118 -0.40 -2.74 -30.36
N MET A 119 -1.07 -3.47 -29.46
CA MET A 119 -1.90 -4.62 -29.83
C MET A 119 -3.13 -4.24 -30.68
N SER A 120 -3.65 -3.03 -30.52
CA SER A 120 -4.81 -2.54 -31.28
C SER A 120 -4.48 -1.88 -32.63
N THR A 121 -3.22 -1.46 -32.83
CA THR A 121 -2.80 -0.66 -33.99
C THR A 121 -1.88 -1.40 -34.96
N MET A 122 -1.26 -2.50 -34.53
CA MET A 122 -0.34 -3.28 -35.33
C MET A 122 -0.85 -4.72 -35.52
N ASP A 123 -1.10 -5.10 -36.77
CA ASP A 123 -1.51 -6.46 -37.13
C ASP A 123 -0.30 -7.36 -37.46
N GLY A 124 -0.21 -8.52 -36.82
CA GLY A 124 0.76 -9.56 -37.15
C GLY A 124 0.99 -10.57 -36.02
N PRO A 125 1.20 -11.87 -36.32
CA PRO A 125 1.42 -12.90 -35.30
C PRO A 125 2.66 -12.62 -34.42
N HIS A 126 3.71 -12.03 -34.99
CA HIS A 126 4.92 -11.64 -34.25
C HIS A 126 4.69 -10.46 -33.28
N VAL A 127 3.71 -9.59 -33.55
CA VAL A 127 3.37 -8.48 -32.64
C VAL A 127 2.72 -9.03 -31.37
N GLN A 128 1.76 -9.95 -31.53
CA GLN A 128 1.09 -10.58 -30.39
C GLN A 128 2.06 -11.39 -29.52
N GLU A 129 2.98 -12.13 -30.14
CA GLU A 129 4.00 -12.91 -29.43
C GLU A 129 4.93 -12.00 -28.61
N ASN A 130 5.42 -10.91 -29.21
CA ASN A 130 6.28 -9.95 -28.53
C ASN A 130 5.58 -9.23 -27.36
N VAL A 131 4.32 -8.82 -27.55
CA VAL A 131 3.49 -8.20 -26.49
C VAL A 131 3.28 -9.15 -25.32
N LEU A 132 2.99 -10.42 -25.60
CA LEU A 132 2.79 -11.44 -24.56
C LEU A 132 4.10 -11.80 -23.83
N LEU A 133 5.22 -11.82 -24.55
CA LEU A 133 6.55 -12.03 -23.96
C LEU A 133 6.93 -10.89 -23.03
N GLU A 134 6.67 -9.63 -23.43
CA GLU A 134 6.93 -8.47 -22.60
C GLU A 134 6.06 -8.47 -21.33
N LEU A 135 4.76 -8.78 -21.46
CA LEU A 135 3.87 -8.96 -20.31
C LEU A 135 4.40 -10.04 -19.36
N TYR A 136 4.85 -11.17 -19.89
CA TYR A 136 5.39 -12.26 -19.08
C TYR A 136 6.65 -11.84 -18.32
N GLN A 137 7.59 -11.16 -18.99
CA GLN A 137 8.80 -10.63 -18.37
C GLN A 137 8.46 -9.64 -17.25
N PHE A 138 7.48 -8.76 -17.47
CA PHE A 138 7.02 -7.84 -16.44
C PHE A 138 6.40 -8.57 -15.24
N LEU A 139 5.53 -9.56 -15.47
CA LEU A 139 4.92 -10.34 -14.38
C LEU A 139 5.97 -11.11 -13.57
N GLN A 140 7.02 -11.61 -14.22
CA GLN A 140 8.18 -12.21 -13.54
C GLN A 140 8.95 -11.18 -12.71
N LEU A 141 9.27 -10.02 -13.30
CA LEU A 141 9.96 -8.95 -12.59
C LEU A 141 9.17 -8.48 -11.36
N GLN A 142 7.86 -8.26 -11.53
CA GLN A 142 6.94 -7.90 -10.46
C GLN A 142 6.99 -8.94 -9.34
N ARG A 143 7.00 -10.22 -9.68
CA ARG A 143 7.06 -11.31 -8.71
C ARG A 143 8.39 -11.32 -7.94
N TYR A 144 9.52 -11.21 -8.63
CA TYR A 144 10.85 -11.20 -8.00
C TYR A 144 11.03 -10.01 -7.07
N LEU A 145 10.53 -8.84 -7.45
CA LEU A 145 10.60 -7.62 -6.64
C LEU A 145 9.54 -7.57 -5.54
N SER A 146 8.41 -8.28 -5.69
CA SER A 146 7.38 -8.37 -4.64
C SER A 146 7.87 -9.08 -3.38
N LEU A 147 8.79 -10.04 -3.51
CA LEU A 147 9.36 -10.76 -2.37
C LEU A 147 10.18 -9.86 -1.43
N PRO A 148 11.22 -9.13 -1.88
CA PRO A 148 11.97 -8.23 -1.02
C PRO A 148 11.09 -7.08 -0.49
N VAL A 149 10.12 -6.60 -1.27
CA VAL A 149 9.14 -5.61 -0.81
C VAL A 149 8.32 -6.13 0.37
N ALA A 150 7.75 -7.34 0.26
CA ALA A 150 6.97 -7.96 1.32
C ALA A 150 7.81 -8.19 2.58
N LEU A 151 9.07 -8.62 2.43
CA LEU A 151 10.01 -8.78 3.54
C LEU A 151 10.33 -7.45 4.23
N LEU A 152 10.59 -6.38 3.47
CA LEU A 152 10.85 -5.05 4.04
C LEU A 152 9.64 -4.52 4.82
N GLN A 153 8.43 -4.67 4.27
CA GLN A 153 7.19 -4.28 4.95
C GLN A 153 6.94 -5.11 6.21
N MET A 154 7.24 -6.41 6.16
CA MET A 154 7.13 -7.30 7.31
C MET A 154 8.11 -6.92 8.41
N VAL A 155 9.39 -6.72 8.08
CA VAL A 155 10.42 -6.31 9.05
C VAL A 155 10.05 -4.97 9.69
N ALA A 156 9.63 -3.98 8.89
CA ALA A 156 9.18 -2.69 9.43
C ALA A 156 7.95 -2.83 10.34
N GLY A 157 6.97 -3.65 9.93
CA GLY A 157 5.78 -3.94 10.72
C GLY A 157 6.11 -4.60 12.07
N ILE A 158 7.03 -5.57 12.09
CA ILE A 158 7.52 -6.22 13.32
C ILE A 158 8.22 -5.20 14.22
N ILE A 159 9.13 -4.40 13.66
CA ILE A 159 9.86 -3.37 14.42
C ILE A 159 8.87 -2.40 15.07
N LEU A 160 7.90 -1.87 14.32
CA LEU A 160 6.92 -0.92 14.85
C LEU A 160 5.99 -1.59 15.87
N ALA A 161 5.50 -2.80 15.61
CA ALA A 161 4.62 -3.52 16.54
C ALA A 161 5.29 -3.78 17.91
N ILE A 162 6.59 -4.11 17.91
CA ILE A 162 7.36 -4.36 19.13
C ILE A 162 7.72 -3.06 19.86
N THR A 163 8.14 -2.03 19.13
CA THR A 163 8.76 -0.83 19.74
C THR A 163 7.78 0.26 20.13
N LEU A 164 6.58 0.30 19.54
CA LEU A 164 5.51 1.17 20.00
C LEU A 164 5.18 0.85 21.47
N SER A 165 5.14 1.85 22.34
CA SER A 165 4.82 1.66 23.77
C SER A 165 3.40 1.09 23.96
N SER A 166 3.22 0.26 24.99
CA SER A 166 1.97 -0.49 25.26
C SER A 166 0.89 0.29 26.04
N GLU A 167 1.14 1.53 26.46
CA GLU A 167 0.08 2.39 27.03
C GLU A 167 -0.64 3.18 25.92
N PRO A 168 -1.75 3.89 26.20
CA PRO A 168 -3.19 3.54 26.15
C PRO A 168 -3.70 2.66 24.97
N ALA A 169 -4.99 2.28 25.03
CA ALA A 169 -5.76 1.51 24.03
C ALA A 169 -5.65 2.00 22.57
N ILE A 170 -5.23 3.26 22.36
CA ILE A 170 -5.02 3.84 21.04
C ILE A 170 -3.72 3.33 20.38
N ASN A 171 -2.67 3.08 21.15
CA ASN A 171 -1.45 2.47 20.61
C ASN A 171 -1.67 0.98 20.26
N PHE A 172 -2.67 0.34 20.86
CA PHE A 172 -3.10 -1.01 20.46
C PHE A 172 -3.59 -1.01 19.01
N LEU A 173 -4.36 -0.01 18.56
CA LEU A 173 -4.84 0.06 17.16
C LEU A 173 -3.70 0.03 16.15
N VAL A 174 -2.62 0.78 16.39
CA VAL A 174 -1.45 0.83 15.50
C VAL A 174 -0.68 -0.49 15.54
N LYS A 175 -0.50 -1.08 16.73
CA LYS A 175 0.10 -2.42 16.87
C LYS A 175 -0.71 -3.48 16.14
N THR A 176 -2.04 -3.44 16.26
CA THR A 176 -2.95 -4.35 15.55
C THR A 176 -2.87 -4.12 14.05
N ALA A 177 -2.82 -2.87 13.58
CA ALA A 177 -2.65 -2.56 12.16
C ALA A 177 -1.36 -3.16 11.58
N PHE A 178 -0.22 -2.97 12.26
CA PHE A 178 1.04 -3.57 11.82
C PHE A 178 1.10 -5.08 12.04
N GLY A 179 0.44 -5.62 13.06
CA GLY A 179 0.33 -7.06 13.28
C GLY A 179 -0.47 -7.76 12.16
N ILE A 180 -1.60 -7.16 11.76
CA ILE A 180 -2.39 -7.61 10.60
C ILE A 180 -1.54 -7.50 9.33
N LEU A 181 -0.80 -6.39 9.14
CA LEU A 181 0.12 -6.25 8.01
C LEU A 181 1.16 -7.38 7.99
N VAL A 182 1.81 -7.69 9.12
CA VAL A 182 2.80 -8.76 9.22
C VAL A 182 2.19 -10.12 8.89
N PHE A 183 1.06 -10.45 9.52
CA PHE A 183 0.34 -11.70 9.25
C PHE A 183 -0.03 -11.83 7.77
N HIS A 184 -0.51 -10.72 7.19
CA HIS A 184 -0.83 -10.62 5.78
C HIS A 184 0.40 -10.85 4.88
N GLN A 185 1.55 -10.24 5.21
CA GLN A 185 2.79 -10.44 4.46
C GLN A 185 3.31 -11.89 4.55
N VAL A 186 3.12 -12.57 5.69
CA VAL A 186 3.45 -14.00 5.81
C VAL A 186 2.59 -14.85 4.87
N ILE A 187 1.28 -14.59 4.81
CA ILE A 187 0.39 -15.27 3.87
C ILE A 187 0.79 -14.96 2.42
N TYR A 188 1.10 -13.70 2.11
CA TYR A 188 1.53 -13.29 0.78
C TYR A 188 2.83 -13.98 0.36
N LEU A 189 3.84 -14.00 1.22
CA LEU A 189 5.11 -14.68 0.98
C LEU A 189 4.90 -16.18 0.79
N THR A 190 4.03 -16.80 1.58
CA THR A 190 3.68 -18.23 1.42
C THR A 190 3.01 -18.48 0.07
N ALA A 191 2.08 -17.62 -0.34
CA ALA A 191 1.42 -17.71 -1.64
C ALA A 191 2.39 -17.44 -2.80
N LEU A 192 3.31 -16.48 -2.65
CA LEU A 192 4.31 -16.12 -3.65
C LEU A 192 5.36 -17.21 -3.82
N HIS A 193 5.77 -17.85 -2.72
CA HIS A 193 6.62 -19.03 -2.71
C HIS A 193 5.92 -20.24 -3.33
N ARG A 194 4.67 -20.52 -2.95
CA ARG A 194 3.89 -21.60 -3.56
C ARG A 194 3.74 -21.38 -5.06
N SER A 195 3.45 -20.16 -5.48
CA SER A 195 3.28 -19.87 -6.89
C SER A 195 4.60 -19.96 -7.69
N LEU A 196 5.78 -19.97 -7.05
CA LEU A 196 7.06 -20.22 -7.75
C LEU A 196 7.12 -21.68 -8.21
N HIS A 197 6.41 -22.56 -7.50
CA HIS A 197 6.31 -23.98 -7.79
C HIS A 197 5.01 -24.36 -8.52
N TRP A 198 3.97 -23.51 -8.48
CA TRP A 198 2.65 -23.75 -9.07
C TRP A 198 2.19 -22.53 -9.87
N VAL A 199 1.69 -22.69 -11.11
CA VAL A 199 1.42 -21.60 -12.08
C VAL A 199 0.23 -20.68 -11.68
N GLU A 200 -0.31 -20.80 -10.48
CA GLU A 200 -1.43 -20.01 -10.00
C GLU A 200 -0.95 -18.69 -9.38
N TYR A 201 -1.33 -17.56 -10.01
CA TYR A 201 -1.12 -16.24 -9.42
C TYR A 201 -2.20 -16.00 -8.37
N PRO A 202 -1.85 -15.64 -7.12
CA PRO A 202 -2.86 -15.39 -6.10
C PRO A 202 -3.75 -14.21 -6.50
N SER A 203 -5.07 -14.38 -6.39
CA SER A 203 -6.05 -13.32 -6.65
C SER A 203 -5.75 -12.10 -5.78
N LYS A 204 -5.66 -10.91 -6.38
CA LYS A 204 -5.31 -9.64 -5.69
C LYS A 204 -6.44 -9.08 -4.82
N VAL A 205 -7.68 -9.54 -5.00
CA VAL A 205 -8.87 -9.02 -4.30
C VAL A 205 -8.80 -9.20 -2.77
N PRO A 206 -8.54 -10.40 -2.21
CA PRO A 206 -8.40 -10.56 -0.76
C PRO A 206 -7.27 -9.69 -0.18
N TYR A 207 -6.21 -9.42 -0.95
CA TYR A 207 -5.10 -8.58 -0.51
C TYR A 207 -5.53 -7.13 -0.28
N LEU A 208 -6.34 -6.58 -1.18
CA LEU A 208 -6.87 -5.22 -1.05
C LEU A 208 -7.78 -5.06 0.19
N PHE A 209 -8.50 -6.12 0.59
CA PHE A 209 -9.34 -6.08 1.80
C PHE A 209 -8.50 -5.99 3.08
N PHE A 210 -7.41 -6.76 3.20
CA PHE A 210 -6.51 -6.66 4.35
C PHE A 210 -5.87 -5.27 4.44
N GLU A 211 -5.44 -4.73 3.30
CA GLU A 211 -4.86 -3.38 3.24
C GLU A 211 -5.88 -2.31 3.65
N ALA A 212 -7.14 -2.44 3.24
CA ALA A 212 -8.21 -1.55 3.67
C ALA A 212 -8.44 -1.61 5.19
N ILE A 213 -8.41 -2.80 5.82
CA ILE A 213 -8.53 -2.94 7.27
C ILE A 213 -7.38 -2.21 7.99
N VAL A 214 -6.14 -2.39 7.53
CA VAL A 214 -4.98 -1.69 8.08
C VAL A 214 -5.17 -0.17 7.96
N CYS A 215 -5.63 0.32 6.81
CA CYS A 215 -5.89 1.74 6.60
C CYS A 215 -6.99 2.28 7.53
N VAL A 216 -8.06 1.53 7.77
CA VAL A 216 -9.13 1.90 8.71
C VAL A 216 -8.59 2.05 10.13
N LEU A 217 -7.78 1.08 10.59
CA LEU A 217 -7.19 1.13 11.93
C LEU A 217 -6.26 2.33 12.10
N LEU A 218 -5.43 2.61 11.09
CA LEU A 218 -4.56 3.78 11.08
C LEU A 218 -5.35 5.09 11.03
N LEU A 219 -6.43 5.15 10.24
CA LEU A 219 -7.30 6.32 10.13
C LEU A 219 -7.93 6.66 11.49
N ILE A 220 -8.47 5.66 12.20
CA ILE A 220 -9.03 5.85 13.54
C ILE A 220 -7.96 6.39 14.50
N TRP A 221 -6.73 5.86 14.41
CA TRP A 221 -5.62 6.34 15.23
C TRP A 221 -5.28 7.82 14.95
N PHE A 222 -5.19 8.21 13.68
CA PHE A 222 -4.92 9.61 13.32
C PHE A 222 -6.02 10.55 13.79
N ILE A 223 -7.29 10.19 13.57
CA ILE A 223 -8.46 10.98 14.02
C ILE A 223 -8.40 11.18 15.54
N TYR A 224 -8.12 10.13 16.30
CA TYR A 224 -7.96 10.24 17.75
C TYR A 224 -6.81 11.17 18.14
N GLY A 225 -5.67 11.09 17.44
CA GLY A 225 -4.53 11.99 17.66
C GLY A 225 -4.88 13.47 17.48
N VAL A 226 -5.78 13.80 16.54
CA VAL A 226 -6.30 15.17 16.34
C VAL A 226 -7.11 15.64 17.55
N PHE A 227 -7.91 14.78 18.17
CA PHE A 227 -8.72 15.14 19.34
C PHE A 227 -7.87 15.28 20.60
N LYS A 228 -6.94 14.34 20.85
CA LYS A 228 -6.06 14.39 22.02
C LYS A 228 -5.20 15.65 22.07
N THR A 229 -4.70 16.12 20.92
CA THR A 229 -3.91 17.36 20.83
C THR A 229 -4.73 18.62 21.13
N LYS A 230 -6.05 18.58 20.94
CA LYS A 230 -6.97 19.68 21.28
C LYS A 230 -7.16 19.81 22.80
N GLU A 231 -7.26 18.68 23.51
CA GLU A 231 -7.43 18.66 24.98
C GLU A 231 -6.21 19.21 25.72
N THR A 232 -5.00 18.94 25.21
CA THR A 232 -3.75 19.46 25.78
C THR A 232 -3.49 20.94 25.49
N GLY A 233 -4.33 21.59 24.66
CA GLY A 233 -4.13 22.95 24.15
C GLY A 233 -4.94 24.05 24.85
N HIS A 234 -5.69 23.75 25.93
CA HIS A 234 -6.34 24.77 26.76
C HIS A 234 -5.49 25.09 28.00
N PRO A 235 -4.66 26.15 28.00
CA PRO A 235 -4.39 26.84 29.23
C PRO A 235 -5.69 27.56 29.62
N THR A 236 -6.32 27.11 30.71
CA THR A 236 -7.19 27.98 31.49
C THR A 236 -6.35 29.20 31.86
N SER A 237 -6.56 30.32 31.18
CA SER A 237 -6.09 31.61 31.69
C SER A 237 -6.67 31.79 33.09
N PRO A 238 -5.86 32.00 34.14
CA PRO A 238 -6.42 32.47 35.39
C PRO A 238 -7.01 33.85 35.09
N SER A 239 -8.33 33.97 35.24
CA SER A 239 -9.00 35.25 35.33
C SER A 239 -8.42 36.00 36.53
N LEU A 240 -7.69 37.08 36.26
CA LEU A 240 -7.36 38.15 37.19
C LEU A 240 -7.85 39.46 36.56
#